data_AF-A0A6V7TPW5-F1
#
_entry.id   AF-A0A6V7TPW5-F1
#
_cell.length_a   1.000
_cell.length_b   1.000
_cell.length_c   1.000
_cell.angle_alpha   90.00
_cell.angle_beta   90.00
_cell.angle_gamma   90.00
#
_symmetry.space_group_name_H-M   'P 1'
#
loop_
_entity.id
_entity.type
_entity.pdbx_description
1 polymer ?
#
loop_
_entity_poly.entity_id
_entity_poly.type
_entity_poly.pdbx_seq_one_letter_code
_entity_poly.pdbx_strand_id
1 'polypeptide(L)'
;MEQKMDKKSKNVASDNAFAKFDFDDRLIKMIAEMNWETPTPVQASMIPMVLSGKNVLARARTGSGKTAAFLLPLIQNILQLNIERPSADMRGPYVLIVAPTKELTSQIFTQLQQLIAPFLLFKLSI
;
A
#
# COMPACT_ATOMS: atom_id res chain seq x y z
N MET A 1 24.70 -26.42 -2.57
CA MET A 1 25.03 -25.39 -1.56
C MET A 1 24.02 -24.25 -1.68
N GLU A 2 22.73 -24.52 -1.45
CA GLU A 2 21.66 -23.66 -1.99
C GLU A 2 20.48 -23.49 -1.01
N GLN A 3 20.77 -23.19 0.26
CA GLN A 3 19.71 -22.95 1.26
C GLN A 3 20.05 -21.84 2.28
N LYS A 4 20.59 -20.70 1.82
CA LYS A 4 20.82 -19.53 2.71
C LYS A 4 20.10 -18.23 2.33
N MET A 5 19.35 -18.16 1.23
CA MET A 5 18.71 -16.91 0.80
C MET A 5 17.27 -16.67 1.30
N ASP A 6 16.56 -17.67 1.84
CA ASP A 6 15.15 -17.50 2.24
C ASP A 6 14.89 -17.14 3.71
N LYS A 7 15.82 -17.43 4.63
CA LYS A 7 15.57 -17.24 6.07
C LYS A 7 15.67 -15.81 6.56
N LYS A 8 16.34 -14.91 5.83
CA LYS A 8 16.55 -13.52 6.26
C LYS A 8 15.38 -12.59 5.90
N SER A 9 14.63 -12.90 4.83
CA SER A 9 13.49 -12.07 4.38
C SER A 9 12.23 -12.26 5.24
N LYS A 10 11.99 -13.46 5.79
CA LYS A 10 10.81 -13.73 6.63
C LYS A 10 10.85 -13.02 7.99
N ASN A 11 12.03 -12.79 8.56
CA ASN A 11 12.15 -12.20 9.91
C ASN A 11 11.97 -10.68 9.94
N VAL A 12 12.23 -10.00 8.81
CA VAL A 12 12.08 -8.53 8.74
C VAL A 12 10.60 -8.13 8.55
N ALA A 13 9.81 -8.96 7.87
CA ALA A 13 8.39 -8.71 7.64
C ALA A 13 7.56 -8.85 8.93
N SER A 14 7.89 -9.83 9.79
CA SER A 14 7.18 -10.06 11.06
C SER A 14 7.44 -8.99 12.11
N ASP A 15 8.63 -8.37 12.10
CA ASP A 15 9.07 -7.40 13.11
C ASP A 15 8.77 -5.94 12.69
N ASN A 16 8.20 -5.72 11.50
CA ASN A 16 7.89 -4.38 11.01
C ASN A 16 6.64 -3.81 11.73
N ALA A 17 6.72 -2.57 12.21
CA ALA A 17 5.63 -1.96 12.98
C ALA A 17 4.35 -1.69 12.15
N PHE A 18 4.41 -1.82 10.82
CA PHE A 18 3.23 -1.80 9.94
C PHE A 18 2.45 -3.13 9.96
N ALA A 19 3.05 -4.24 10.39
CA ALA A 19 2.38 -5.55 10.47
C ALA A 19 1.12 -5.52 11.36
N LYS A 20 1.04 -4.59 12.32
CA LYS A 20 -0.13 -4.38 13.18
C LYS A 20 -1.39 -3.90 12.45
N PHE A 21 -1.28 -3.46 11.20
CA PHE A 21 -2.41 -2.99 10.40
C PHE A 21 -3.08 -4.09 9.57
N ASP A 22 -2.62 -5.35 9.68
CA ASP A 22 -3.19 -6.51 8.99
C ASP A 22 -3.22 -6.33 7.45
N PHE A 23 -2.12 -5.82 6.91
CA PHE A 23 -1.90 -5.70 5.47
C PHE A 23 -1.48 -7.05 4.86
N ASP A 24 -1.73 -7.23 3.56
CA ASP A 24 -1.20 -8.35 2.77
C ASP A 24 0.32 -8.47 2.94
N ASP A 25 0.81 -9.69 3.15
CA ASP A 25 2.24 -9.97 3.39
C ASP A 25 3.15 -9.40 2.30
N ARG A 26 2.68 -9.36 1.04
CA ARG A 26 3.44 -8.78 -0.08
C ARG A 26 3.59 -7.27 0.08
N LEU A 27 2.56 -6.60 0.59
CA LEU A 27 2.60 -5.18 0.88
C LEU A 27 3.52 -4.89 2.06
N ILE A 28 3.47 -5.69 3.14
CA ILE A 28 4.40 -5.57 4.29
C ILE A 28 5.85 -5.75 3.84
N LYS A 29 6.12 -6.76 3.02
CA LYS A 29 7.45 -6.98 2.46
C LYS A 29 7.94 -5.79 1.65
N MET A 30 7.09 -5.21 0.79
CA MET A 30 7.42 -4.03 0.01
C MET A 30 7.70 -2.80 0.91
N ILE A 31 6.89 -2.58 1.95
CA ILE A 31 7.12 -1.52 2.94
C ILE A 31 8.50 -1.68 3.60
N ALA A 32 8.87 -2.92 3.96
CA ALA A 32 10.19 -3.21 4.53
C ALA A 32 11.33 -2.95 3.51
N GLU A 33 11.16 -3.32 2.24
CA GLU A 33 12.13 -3.05 1.17
C GLU A 33 12.30 -1.54 0.89
N MET A 34 11.27 -0.73 1.15
CA MET A 34 11.34 0.73 1.12
C MET A 34 12.04 1.34 2.37
N ASN A 35 12.52 0.50 3.29
CA ASN A 35 13.08 0.89 4.60
C ASN A 35 12.11 1.71 5.45
N TRP A 36 10.80 1.43 5.36
CA TRP A 36 9.80 2.02 6.25
C TRP A 36 9.59 1.10 7.44
N GLU A 37 10.28 1.39 8.53
CA GLU A 37 10.25 0.57 9.75
C GLU A 37 9.04 0.90 10.64
N THR A 38 8.71 2.19 10.76
CA THR A 38 7.67 2.68 11.66
C THR A 38 6.73 3.66 10.96
N PRO A 39 5.40 3.55 11.21
CA PRO A 39 4.44 4.49 10.63
C PRO A 39 4.62 5.87 11.24
N THR A 40 4.58 6.90 10.40
CA THR A 40 4.56 8.29 10.87
C THR A 40 3.27 8.57 11.68
N PRO A 41 3.22 9.63 12.50
CA PRO A 41 2.03 9.93 13.31
C PRO A 41 0.73 10.06 12.49
N VAL A 42 0.82 10.63 11.27
CA VAL A 42 -0.36 10.74 10.38
C VAL A 42 -0.74 9.40 9.79
N GLN A 43 0.22 8.54 9.44
CA GLN A 43 -0.03 7.18 8.96
C GLN A 43 -0.68 6.32 10.05
N ALA A 44 -0.09 6.31 11.25
CA ALA A 44 -0.60 5.54 12.38
C ALA A 44 -2.02 5.93 12.78
N SER A 45 -2.40 7.20 12.61
CA SER A 45 -3.76 7.68 12.87
C SER A 45 -4.72 7.38 11.71
N MET A 46 -4.30 7.63 10.47
CA MET A 46 -5.18 7.59 9.30
C MET A 46 -5.44 6.18 8.78
N ILE A 47 -4.41 5.32 8.74
CA ILE A 47 -4.51 3.95 8.21
C ILE A 47 -5.69 3.17 8.84
N PRO A 48 -5.79 3.03 10.18
CA PRO A 48 -6.89 2.26 10.77
C PRO A 48 -8.26 2.91 10.53
N MET A 49 -8.34 4.24 10.43
CA MET A 49 -9.60 4.91 10.13
C MET A 49 -10.08 4.59 8.71
N VAL A 50 -9.18 4.65 7.72
CA VAL A 50 -9.52 4.34 6.32
C VAL A 50 -9.86 2.85 6.14
N LEU A 51 -9.12 1.94 6.76
CA LEU A 51 -9.45 0.50 6.77
C LEU A 51 -10.82 0.22 7.40
N SER A 52 -11.22 0.99 8.42
CA SER A 52 -12.55 0.89 9.02
C SER A 52 -13.68 1.53 8.18
N GLY A 53 -13.40 1.97 6.96
CA GLY A 53 -14.38 2.59 6.06
C GLY A 53 -14.82 4.00 6.44
N LYS A 54 -14.04 4.70 7.29
CA LYS A 54 -14.38 6.07 7.72
C LYS A 54 -13.90 7.11 6.71
N ASN A 55 -14.65 8.20 6.61
CA ASN A 55 -14.20 9.42 5.96
C ASN A 55 -13.18 10.14 6.85
N VAL A 56 -12.02 10.52 6.28
CA VAL A 56 -10.91 11.11 7.05
C VAL A 56 -10.53 12.47 6.47
N LEU A 57 -10.47 13.49 7.34
CA LEU A 57 -9.81 14.76 7.06
C LEU A 57 -8.45 14.79 7.76
N ALA A 58 -7.36 14.77 6.99
CA ALA A 58 -6.01 14.76 7.53
C ALA A 58 -5.31 16.11 7.32
N ARG A 59 -4.82 16.73 8.41
CA ARG A 59 -3.97 17.92 8.37
C ARG A 59 -2.57 17.57 8.88
N ALA A 60 -1.58 17.62 8.00
CA ALA A 60 -0.18 17.45 8.37
C ALA A 60 0.74 18.24 7.42
N ARG A 61 1.99 18.51 7.82
CA ARG A 61 2.97 19.21 6.97
C ARG A 61 3.41 18.36 5.77
N THR A 62 3.95 19.00 4.74
CA THR A 62 4.58 18.28 3.61
C THR A 62 5.73 17.41 4.13
N GLY A 63 5.94 16.24 3.53
CA GLY A 63 6.93 15.27 4.00
C GLY A 63 6.49 14.41 5.19
N SER A 64 5.31 14.63 5.79
CA SER A 64 4.83 13.80 6.91
C SER A 64 4.38 12.38 6.55
N GLY A 65 4.49 11.96 5.28
CA GLY A 65 4.05 10.62 4.85
C GLY A 65 2.54 10.50 4.57
N LYS A 66 1.84 11.62 4.34
CA LYS A 66 0.39 11.65 4.03
C LYS A 66 0.02 10.78 2.82
N THR A 67 0.89 10.74 1.80
CA THR A 67 0.62 9.99 0.58
C THR A 67 0.50 8.49 0.87
N ALA A 68 1.49 7.90 1.55
CA ALA A 68 1.41 6.52 2.01
C ALA A 68 0.25 6.29 3.00
N ALA A 69 -0.11 7.30 3.81
CA ALA A 69 -1.21 7.20 4.78
C ALA A 69 -2.58 6.93 4.12
N PHE A 70 -2.82 7.40 2.89
CA PHE A 70 -4.01 7.04 2.13
C PHE A 70 -3.76 5.90 1.14
N LEU A 71 -2.57 5.79 0.52
CA LEU A 71 -2.31 4.74 -0.47
C LEU A 71 -2.32 3.34 0.12
N LEU A 72 -1.65 3.11 1.26
CA LEU A 72 -1.55 1.79 1.88
C LEU A 72 -2.92 1.16 2.19
N PRO A 73 -3.84 1.82 2.91
CA PRO A 73 -5.15 1.23 3.19
C PRO A 73 -6.03 1.11 1.94
N LEU A 74 -5.87 1.98 0.94
CA LEU A 74 -6.61 1.84 -0.33
C LEU A 74 -6.14 0.63 -1.13
N ILE A 75 -4.84 0.38 -1.21
CA ILE A 75 -4.28 -0.82 -1.84
C ILE A 75 -4.80 -2.07 -1.13
N GLN A 76 -4.75 -2.10 0.20
CA GLN A 76 -5.27 -3.21 0.99
C GLN A 76 -6.76 -3.48 0.70
N ASN A 77 -7.59 -2.43 0.71
CA ASN A 77 -9.01 -2.56 0.42
C ASN A 77 -9.25 -3.14 -0.99
N ILE A 78 -8.47 -2.73 -2.00
CA ILE A 78 -8.56 -3.30 -3.36
C ILE A 78 -8.16 -4.77 -3.38
N LEU A 79 -7.09 -5.16 -2.66
CA LEU A 79 -6.65 -6.55 -2.60
C LEU A 79 -7.69 -7.48 -1.95
N GLN A 80 -8.52 -6.94 -1.07
CA GLN A 80 -9.62 -7.67 -0.41
C GLN A 80 -10.89 -7.77 -1.27
N LEU A 81 -10.97 -7.06 -2.40
CA LEU A 81 -12.10 -7.22 -3.32
C LEU A 81 -11.99 -8.58 -4.02
N ASN A 82 -13.05 -9.39 -3.95
CA ASN A 82 -13.16 -10.65 -4.69
C ASN A 82 -13.36 -10.38 -6.19
N ILE A 83 -12.28 -10.06 -6.90
CA ILE A 83 -12.30 -9.72 -8.35
C ILE A 83 -12.55 -10.95 -9.24
N GLU A 84 -12.54 -12.18 -8.69
CA GLU A 84 -12.73 -13.42 -9.45
C GLU A 84 -14.11 -13.55 -10.12
N ARG A 85 -15.08 -12.71 -9.76
CA ARG A 85 -16.38 -12.61 -10.44
C ARG A 85 -16.69 -11.16 -10.77
N PRO A 86 -16.02 -10.55 -11.76
CA PRO A 86 -16.41 -9.24 -12.22
C PRO A 86 -17.81 -9.38 -12.83
N SER A 87 -18.83 -8.91 -12.11
CA SER A 87 -20.13 -8.69 -12.74
C SER A 87 -19.94 -7.72 -13.91
N ALA A 88 -20.81 -7.79 -14.92
CA ALA A 88 -20.74 -6.86 -16.05
C ALA A 88 -20.78 -5.38 -15.61
N ASP A 89 -21.28 -5.12 -14.39
CA ASP A 89 -21.39 -3.82 -13.73
C ASP A 89 -20.11 -3.36 -13.00
N MET A 90 -19.10 -4.23 -12.82
CA MET A 90 -17.80 -3.90 -12.21
C MET A 90 -16.77 -3.38 -13.23
N ARG A 91 -17.21 -2.53 -14.17
CA ARG A 91 -16.33 -1.92 -15.19
C ARG A 91 -16.04 -0.46 -14.83
N GLY A 92 -15.09 -0.21 -13.94
CA GLY A 92 -14.69 1.14 -13.59
C GLY A 92 -13.53 1.20 -12.59
N PRO A 93 -12.94 2.39 -12.38
CA PRO A 93 -11.91 2.57 -11.35
C PRO A 93 -12.52 2.38 -9.96
N TYR A 94 -11.88 1.54 -9.12
CA TYR A 94 -12.28 1.35 -7.72
C TYR A 94 -11.90 2.54 -6.82
N VAL A 95 -10.87 3.28 -7.21
CA VAL A 95 -10.31 4.41 -6.45
C VAL A 95 -10.01 5.56 -7.40
N LEU A 96 -10.43 6.76 -7.01
CA LEU A 96 -10.10 8.02 -7.68
C LEU A 96 -9.26 8.89 -6.74
N ILE A 97 -8.05 9.23 -7.17
CA ILE A 97 -7.17 10.16 -6.45
C ILE A 97 -7.10 11.45 -7.26
N VAL A 98 -7.40 12.58 -6.62
CA VAL A 98 -7.37 13.91 -7.24
C VAL A 98 -6.28 14.74 -6.58
N ALA A 99 -5.47 15.43 -7.38
CA ALA A 99 -4.42 16.33 -6.93
C ALA A 99 -4.48 17.66 -7.71
N PRO A 100 -4.01 18.78 -7.13
CA PRO A 100 -4.15 20.12 -7.71
C PRO A 100 -3.26 20.37 -8.92
N THR A 101 -2.18 19.60 -9.10
CA THR A 101 -1.25 19.78 -10.22
C THR A 101 -0.86 18.44 -10.84
N LYS A 102 -0.45 18.48 -12.13
CA LYS A 102 0.03 17.29 -12.85
C LYS A 102 1.27 16.70 -12.19
N GLU A 103 2.17 17.55 -11.72
CA GLU A 103 3.41 17.17 -11.06
C GLU A 103 3.12 16.40 -9.76
N LEU A 104 2.15 16.86 -8.97
CA LEU A 104 1.78 16.16 -7.73
C LEU A 104 1.08 14.83 -8.03
N THR A 105 0.23 14.78 -9.06
CA THR A 105 -0.36 13.52 -9.54
C THR A 105 0.72 12.52 -9.94
N SER A 106 1.74 12.95 -10.70
CA SER A 106 2.86 12.10 -11.10
C SER A 106 3.67 11.59 -9.90
N GLN A 107 3.91 12.43 -8.88
CA GLN A 107 4.59 12.00 -7.66
C GLN A 107 3.80 10.92 -6.90
N ILE A 108 2.49 11.11 -6.75
CA ILE A 108 1.60 10.13 -6.12
C ILE A 108 1.59 8.83 -6.93
N PHE A 109 1.49 8.93 -8.25
CA PHE A 109 1.50 7.77 -9.15
C PHE A 109 2.80 6.98 -9.07
N THR A 110 3.96 7.64 -9.04
CA THR A 110 5.25 6.97 -8.85
C THR A 110 5.31 6.22 -7.52
N GLN A 111 4.84 6.83 -6.43
CA GLN A 111 4.81 6.14 -5.13
C GLN A 111 3.84 4.95 -5.13
N LEU A 112 2.69 5.08 -5.79
CA LEU A 112 1.75 3.97 -6.00
C LEU A 112 2.42 2.83 -6.77
N GLN A 113 3.09 3.11 -7.89
CA GLN A 113 3.78 2.11 -8.71
C GLN A 113 4.81 1.32 -7.90
N GLN A 114 5.58 2.00 -7.06
CA GLN A 114 6.55 1.34 -6.17
C GLN A 114 5.85 0.41 -5.17
N LEU A 115 4.73 0.83 -4.57
CA LEU A 115 3.99 0.02 -3.60
C LEU A 115 3.32 -1.20 -4.23
N ILE A 116 2.86 -1.11 -5.48
CA ILE A 116 2.15 -2.19 -6.17
C ILE A 116 3.08 -3.10 -6.99
N ALA A 117 4.37 -2.79 -7.10
CA ALA A 117 5.34 -3.55 -7.89
C ALA A 117 5.30 -5.08 -7.63
N PRO A 118 5.20 -5.57 -6.37
CA PRO A 118 5.13 -7.01 -6.10
C PRO A 118 3.92 -7.72 -6.73
N PHE A 119 2.84 -6.99 -6.98
CA PHE A 119 1.59 -7.53 -7.53
C PHE A 119 1.58 -7.52 -9.07
N LEU A 120 2.44 -6.70 -9.69
CA LEU A 120 2.52 -6.58 -11.15
C LEU A 120 3.42 -7.64 -11.80
N LEU A 121 4.41 -8.15 -11.05
CA LEU A 121 5.40 -9.11 -11.58
C LEU A 121 4.80 -10.49 -11.93
N PHE A 122 3.63 -10.85 -11.42
CA PHE A 122 2.98 -12.13 -11.72
C PHE A 122 2.28 -12.19 -13.09
N LYS A 123 2.22 -11.09 -13.84
CA LYS A 123 1.52 -11.04 -15.15
C LYS A 123 2.42 -11.18 -16.38
N LEU A 124 3.74 -11.35 -16.22
CA LEU A 124 4.71 -11.40 -17.34
C LEU A 124 5.24 -12.80 -17.69
N SER A 125 4.67 -13.87 -17.13
CA SER A 125 4.87 -15.23 -17.67
C SER A 125 3.76 -15.57 -18.67
N ILE A 126 3.92 -15.09 -19.91
CA ILE A 126 3.33 -15.70 -21.11
C ILE A 126 4.38 -15.62 -22.22
#